data_AF-A0A0Q4LSU3-F1
#
_entry.id   AF-A0A0Q4LSU3-F1
#
_cell.length_a   1.000
_cell.length_b   1.000
_cell.length_c   1.000
_cell.angle_alpha   90.00
_cell.angle_beta   90.00
_cell.angle_gamma   90.00
#
_symmetry.space_group_name_H-M   'P 1'
#
loop_
_entity.id
_entity.type
_entity.pdbx_description
1 polymer ?
#
loop_
_entity_poly.entity_id
_entity_poly.type
_entity_poly.pdbx_seq_one_letter_code
_entity_poly.pdbx_strand_id
1 'polypeptide(L)'
;MINQQGENAINQLKVVGKPIDRIDGPLKTTGRATYAYEHQIANIKPAYGYIVGAGIAKERIEAIHQTAAKSLPGVIGVITASNAGPLKTGKFYADRLLAGPDVLVNLAW
;
A
#
# COMPACT_ATOMS: atom_id res chain seq x y z
N MET A 1 -3.45 -34.86 25.60
CA MET A 1 -3.78 -35.18 24.20
C MET A 1 -2.48 -35.35 23.45
N ILE A 2 -2.13 -36.58 23.10
CA ILE A 2 -0.85 -36.94 22.48
C ILE A 2 -1.01 -36.83 20.96
N ASN A 3 -0.03 -36.21 20.30
CA ASN A 3 0.06 -36.03 18.85
C ASN A 3 -0.17 -37.36 18.12
N GLN A 4 -1.26 -37.48 17.35
CA GLN A 4 -1.65 -38.69 16.63
C GLN A 4 -0.90 -38.89 15.30
N GLN A 5 0.00 -37.98 14.91
CA GLN A 5 0.77 -38.12 13.68
C GLN A 5 2.11 -38.79 14.01
N GLY A 6 2.28 -40.05 13.60
CA GLY A 6 3.49 -40.86 13.80
C GLY A 6 4.77 -40.26 13.20
N GLU A 7 5.83 -41.06 13.08
CA GLU A 7 7.09 -40.56 12.52
C GLU A 7 6.90 -39.97 11.12
N ASN A 8 7.33 -38.71 10.95
CA ASN A 8 7.31 -38.01 9.69
C ASN A 8 8.54 -37.10 9.58
N ALA A 9 8.75 -36.50 8.40
CA ALA A 9 9.92 -35.68 8.12
C ALA A 9 10.07 -34.46 9.04
N ILE A 10 8.96 -33.90 9.56
CA ILE A 10 8.95 -32.73 10.44
C ILE A 10 9.30 -33.12 11.88
N ASN A 11 8.79 -34.26 12.34
CA ASN A 11 9.01 -34.80 13.69
C ASN A 11 10.47 -35.20 13.96
N GLN A 12 11.32 -35.26 12.92
CA GLN A 12 12.77 -35.45 13.07
C GLN A 12 13.50 -34.20 13.61
N LEU A 13 12.84 -33.02 13.62
CA LEU A 13 13.34 -31.76 14.17
C LEU A 13 14.76 -31.37 13.71
N LYS A 14 15.12 -31.74 12.48
CA LYS A 14 16.45 -31.42 11.90
C LYS A 14 16.59 -29.94 11.55
N VAL A 15 15.49 -29.31 11.11
CA VAL A 15 15.44 -27.89 10.70
C VAL A 15 14.27 -27.17 11.38
N VAL A 16 13.06 -27.73 11.25
CA VAL A 16 11.85 -27.17 11.88
C VAL A 16 11.98 -27.22 13.41
N GLY A 17 11.63 -26.12 14.07
CA GLY A 17 11.72 -25.96 15.53
C GLY A 17 13.09 -25.54 16.05
N LYS A 18 14.09 -25.36 15.19
CA LYS A 18 15.40 -24.81 15.57
C LYS A 18 15.40 -23.27 15.47
N PRO A 19 16.06 -22.56 16.41
CA PRO A 19 16.16 -21.10 16.39
C PRO A 19 17.26 -20.66 15.42
N ILE A 20 17.02 -20.84 14.13
CA ILE A 20 17.97 -20.44 13.08
C ILE A 20 17.81 -18.97 12.74
N ASP A 21 18.91 -18.35 12.31
CA ASP A 21 18.90 -16.99 11.79
C ASP A 21 17.97 -16.87 10.58
N ARG A 22 17.34 -15.71 10.44
CA ARG A 22 16.49 -15.43 9.28
C ARG A 22 17.32 -15.37 8.01
N ILE A 23 16.88 -16.12 7.00
CA ILE A 23 17.54 -16.16 5.68
C ILE A 23 17.62 -14.78 5.01
N ASP A 24 16.66 -13.90 5.29
CA ASP A 24 16.62 -12.53 4.76
C ASP A 24 17.24 -11.49 5.71
N GLY A 25 17.78 -11.94 6.85
CA GLY A 25 18.49 -11.11 7.83
C GLY A 25 19.61 -10.28 7.19
N PRO A 26 20.57 -10.89 6.48
CA PRO A 26 21.67 -10.15 5.86
C PRO A 26 21.21 -9.02 4.93
N LEU A 27 20.13 -9.20 4.17
CA LEU A 27 19.61 -8.15 3.29
C LEU A 27 18.95 -7.01 4.08
N LYS A 28 18.17 -7.36 5.11
CA LYS A 28 17.41 -6.40 5.93
C LYS A 28 18.28 -5.60 6.91
N THR A 29 19.45 -6.11 7.29
CA THR A 29 20.36 -5.43 8.23
C THR A 29 21.48 -4.63 7.54
N THR A 30 21.59 -4.71 6.21
CA THR A 30 22.66 -4.04 5.44
C THR A 30 22.15 -3.03 4.42
N GLY A 31 20.85 -2.70 4.45
CA GLY A 31 20.24 -1.77 3.48
C GLY A 31 20.17 -2.33 2.05
N ARG A 32 20.14 -3.67 1.90
CA ARG A 32 20.13 -4.35 0.60
C ARG A 32 18.78 -5.00 0.26
N ALA A 33 17.86 -5.09 1.20
CA ALA A 33 16.49 -5.50 0.94
C ALA A 33 15.77 -4.35 0.22
N THR A 34 15.30 -4.59 -1.01
CA THR A 34 14.57 -3.60 -1.81
C THR A 34 13.11 -3.50 -1.36
N TYR A 35 12.66 -2.29 -1.07
CA TYR A 35 11.28 -1.97 -0.73
C TYR A 35 10.55 -1.25 -1.88
N ALA A 36 9.25 -1.04 -1.73
CA ALA A 36 8.35 -0.60 -2.80
C ALA A 36 8.84 0.63 -3.61
N TYR A 37 9.46 1.61 -2.96
CA TYR A 37 9.95 2.83 -3.62
C TYR A 37 11.34 2.69 -4.25
N GLU A 38 12.10 1.65 -3.91
CA GLU A 38 13.49 1.46 -4.32
C GLU A 38 13.62 0.64 -5.61
N HIS A 39 12.51 0.11 -6.12
CA HIS A 39 12.50 -0.63 -7.37
C HIS A 39 12.84 0.27 -8.57
N GLN A 40 13.91 -0.07 -9.27
CA GLN A 40 14.29 0.55 -10.52
C GLN A 40 13.86 -0.36 -11.67
N ILE A 41 12.88 0.08 -12.48
CA ILE A 41 12.44 -0.66 -13.67
C ILE A 41 13.24 -0.14 -14.86
N ALA A 42 14.03 -1.02 -15.48
CA ALA A 42 14.87 -0.67 -16.61
C ALA A 42 14.03 -0.04 -17.74
N ASN A 43 14.55 1.04 -18.32
CA ASN A 43 13.95 1.77 -19.44
C ASN A 43 12.58 2.42 -19.15
N ILE A 44 12.19 2.55 -17.88
CA ILE A 44 10.99 3.31 -17.46
C ILE A 44 11.41 4.50 -16.62
N LYS A 45 10.97 5.71 -17.02
CA LYS A 45 11.06 6.89 -16.17
C LYS A 45 9.79 6.94 -15.29
N PRO A 46 9.88 6.68 -13.97
CA PRO A 46 8.70 6.70 -13.12
C PRO A 46 8.15 8.13 -13.01
N ALA A 47 6.83 8.23 -12.97
CA ALA A 47 6.16 9.42 -12.47
C ALA A 47 6.12 9.39 -10.94
N TYR A 48 6.14 10.56 -10.31
CA TYR A 48 5.99 10.69 -8.87
C TYR A 48 4.60 11.23 -8.54
N GLY A 49 3.89 10.52 -7.68
CA GLY A 49 2.60 10.96 -7.13
C GLY A 49 2.78 11.55 -5.74
N TYR A 50 2.09 12.65 -5.46
CA TYR A 50 2.00 13.25 -4.14
C TYR A 50 0.54 13.33 -3.70
N ILE A 51 0.25 12.87 -2.49
CA ILE A 51 -1.11 12.83 -1.95
C ILE A 51 -1.41 14.15 -1.24
N VAL A 52 -2.49 14.81 -1.65
CA VAL A 52 -3.05 15.95 -0.93
C VAL A 52 -4.21 15.44 -0.07
N GLY A 53 -3.97 15.32 1.23
CA GLY A 53 -4.98 14.90 2.21
C GLY A 53 -5.95 16.03 2.57
N ALA A 54 -7.10 15.68 3.14
CA ALA A 54 -8.03 16.65 3.69
C ALA A 54 -7.45 17.30 4.97
N GLY A 55 -7.62 18.62 5.12
CA GLY A 55 -7.29 19.35 6.35
C GLY A 55 -8.39 19.32 7.42
N ILE A 56 -9.52 18.67 7.12
CA ILE A 56 -10.71 18.56 7.97
C ILE A 56 -11.09 17.08 8.12
N ALA A 57 -11.69 16.74 9.27
CA ALA A 57 -11.94 15.34 9.62
C ALA A 57 -13.11 14.69 8.86
N LYS A 58 -14.23 15.41 8.69
CA LYS A 58 -15.45 14.90 8.07
C LYS A 58 -16.29 16.05 7.53
N GLU A 59 -16.43 16.12 6.23
CA GLU A 59 -17.35 17.03 5.54
C GLU A 59 -17.56 16.54 4.09
N ARG A 60 -18.41 17.26 3.35
CA ARG A 60 -18.53 17.10 1.90
C ARG A 60 -17.53 18.02 1.16
N ILE A 61 -16.83 17.46 0.17
CA ILE A 61 -16.01 18.22 -0.76
C ILE A 61 -16.94 18.97 -1.72
N GLU A 62 -17.03 20.29 -1.57
CA GLU A 62 -17.77 21.14 -2.50
C GLU A 62 -17.04 21.27 -3.85
N ALA A 63 -15.75 21.58 -3.81
CA ALA A 63 -14.93 21.77 -5.01
C ALA A 63 -13.45 21.41 -4.78
N ILE A 64 -12.76 21.04 -5.86
CA ILE A 64 -11.31 20.91 -5.93
C ILE A 64 -10.79 21.78 -7.09
N HIS A 65 -10.15 22.89 -6.76
CA HIS A 65 -9.54 23.78 -7.76
C HIS A 65 -8.14 23.29 -8.12
N GLN A 66 -8.01 22.66 -9.29
CA GLN A 66 -6.78 22.01 -9.75
C GLN A 66 -6.01 22.80 -10.82
N THR A 67 -6.52 23.95 -11.28
CA THR A 67 -5.95 24.71 -12.41
C THR A 67 -4.50 25.12 -12.15
N ALA A 68 -4.23 25.75 -11.00
CA ALA A 68 -2.89 26.21 -10.66
C ALA A 68 -1.87 25.07 -10.66
N ALA A 69 -2.21 23.92 -10.06
CA ALA A 69 -1.34 22.75 -10.03
C ALA A 69 -1.07 22.18 -11.44
N LYS A 70 -2.11 22.10 -12.29
CA LYS A 70 -1.96 21.62 -13.67
C LYS A 70 -1.08 22.52 -14.55
N SER A 71 -0.98 23.81 -14.21
CA SER A 71 -0.18 24.77 -14.96
C SER A 71 1.32 24.74 -14.61
N LEU A 72 1.73 24.00 -13.58
CA LEU A 72 3.13 23.98 -13.13
C LEU A 72 4.00 23.09 -14.05
N PRO A 73 5.24 23.53 -14.36
CA PRO A 73 6.17 22.70 -15.13
C PRO A 73 6.41 21.33 -14.47
N GLY A 74 6.37 20.28 -15.28
CA GLY A 74 6.62 18.90 -14.82
C GLY A 74 5.40 18.18 -14.21
N VAL A 75 4.27 18.86 -14.00
CA VAL A 75 3.03 18.21 -13.61
C VAL A 75 2.43 17.50 -14.82
N ILE A 76 2.30 16.18 -14.72
CA ILE A 76 1.72 15.34 -15.77
C ILE A 76 0.21 15.12 -15.60
N GLY A 77 -0.32 15.37 -14.41
CA GLY A 77 -1.74 15.18 -14.11
C GLY A 77 -2.10 15.51 -12.66
N VAL A 78 -3.38 15.82 -12.44
CA VAL A 78 -3.98 15.94 -11.10
C VAL A 78 -5.17 14.99 -11.08
N ILE A 79 -5.09 13.99 -10.19
CA ILE A 79 -6.07 12.92 -10.10
C ILE A 79 -6.97 13.17 -8.89
N THR A 80 -8.29 13.11 -9.11
CA THR A 80 -9.32 13.39 -8.12
C THR A 80 -10.47 12.39 -8.29
N ALA A 81 -11.40 12.36 -7.33
CA ALA A 81 -12.60 11.54 -7.42
C ALA A 81 -13.39 11.76 -8.73
N SER A 82 -13.40 12.99 -9.27
CA SER A 82 -14.18 13.35 -10.45
C SER A 82 -13.57 12.87 -11.77
N ASN A 83 -12.28 12.51 -11.81
CA ASN A 83 -11.59 12.12 -13.04
C ASN A 83 -10.87 10.76 -12.97
N ALA A 84 -10.85 10.09 -11.81
CA ALA A 84 -10.23 8.79 -11.65
C ALA A 84 -11.02 7.62 -12.28
N GLY A 85 -12.29 7.86 -12.65
CA GLY A 85 -13.19 6.82 -13.12
C GLY A 85 -13.64 5.88 -12.00
N PRO A 86 -14.28 4.75 -12.33
CA PRO A 86 -14.80 3.81 -11.33
C PRO A 86 -13.65 3.09 -10.60
N LEU A 87 -13.62 3.24 -9.27
CA LEU A 87 -12.65 2.58 -8.40
C LEU A 87 -13.31 1.45 -7.61
N LYS A 88 -12.58 0.34 -7.45
CA LYS A 88 -13.00 -0.80 -6.62
C LYS A 88 -12.37 -0.68 -5.22
N THR A 89 -12.99 -1.29 -4.23
CA THR A 89 -12.36 -1.51 -2.94
C THR A 89 -11.23 -2.53 -3.11
N GLY A 90 -10.10 -2.29 -2.44
CA GLY A 90 -9.02 -3.28 -2.39
C GLY A 90 -9.35 -4.37 -1.36
N LYS A 91 -8.67 -5.52 -1.44
CA LYS A 91 -8.88 -6.67 -0.54
C LYS A 91 -8.74 -6.35 0.96
N PHE A 92 -8.07 -5.24 1.30
CA PHE A 92 -7.76 -4.83 2.67
C PHE A 92 -8.31 -3.44 3.02
N TYR A 93 -9.12 -2.83 2.15
CA TYR A 93 -9.67 -1.49 2.38
C TYR A 93 -11.19 -1.56 2.52
N ALA A 94 -11.72 -0.92 3.56
CA ALA A 94 -13.16 -0.83 3.80
C ALA A 94 -13.87 0.11 2.81
N ASP A 95 -13.14 1.03 2.18
CA ASP A 95 -13.68 2.00 1.22
C ASP A 95 -12.79 2.12 -0.04
N ARG A 96 -13.33 2.77 -1.07
CA ARG A 96 -12.65 3.06 -2.33
C ARG A 96 -11.62 4.17 -2.12
N LEU A 97 -10.52 4.11 -2.87
CA LEU A 97 -9.63 5.27 -2.98
C LEU A 97 -10.39 6.41 -3.67
N LEU A 98 -10.11 7.67 -3.30
CA LEU A 98 -10.75 8.85 -3.88
C LEU A 98 -12.31 8.79 -3.87
N ALA A 99 -12.92 8.30 -2.77
CA ALA A 99 -14.37 8.07 -2.63
C ALA A 99 -15.24 9.35 -2.50
N GLY A 100 -14.73 10.52 -2.89
CA GLY A 100 -15.49 11.77 -2.81
C GLY A 100 -16.78 11.78 -3.66
N PRO A 101 -17.64 12.80 -3.49
CA PRO A 101 -17.38 14.04 -2.73
C PRO A 101 -17.62 13.90 -1.23
N ASP A 102 -18.33 12.87 -0.77
CA ASP A 102 -18.68 12.74 0.63
C ASP A 102 -17.54 12.04 1.39
N VAL A 103 -16.88 12.74 2.31
CA VAL A 103 -15.93 12.11 3.23
C VAL A 103 -16.74 11.52 4.39
N LEU A 104 -17.44 10.42 4.11
CA LEU A 104 -18.28 9.76 5.11
C LEU A 104 -17.40 8.91 6.01
N VAL A 105 -17.22 9.34 7.26
CA VAL A 105 -16.86 8.40 8.31
C VAL A 105 -18.12 7.56 8.58
N ASN A 106 -18.21 6.40 7.94
CA ASN A 106 -19.21 5.39 8.27
C ASN A 106 -18.66 4.57 9.46
N LEU A 107 -18.95 5.02 10.67
CA LEU A 107 -18.71 4.26 11.89
C LEU A 107 -19.81 3.19 11.99
N ALA A 108 -19.69 2.13 11.20
CA ALA A 108 -20.40 0.88 11.44
C ALA A 108 -19.35 -0.12 11.92
N TRP A 109 -19.23 -0.22 13.25
CA TRP A 109 -18.59 -1.37 13.91
C TRP A 109 -19.61 -2.51 14.00
#